data_AF-A0A956S7S9-F1
#
_entry.id   AF-A0A956S7S9-F1
#
_cell.length_a   1.000
_cell.length_b   1.000
_cell.length_c   1.000
_cell.angle_alpha   90.00
_cell.angle_beta   90.00
_cell.angle_gamma   90.00
#
_symmetry.space_group_name_H-M   'P 1'
#
loop_
_entity.id
_entity.type
_entity.pdbx_description
1 polymer ?
#
loop_
_entity_poly.entity_id
_entity_poly.type
_entity_poly.pdbx_seq_one_letter_code
_entity_poly.pdbx_strand_id
1 'polypeptide(L)'
;ALTNVNEGDTFQIIRFSSGASGFAPRPVAATPRNVKRGLSYLDSLNGTGGTMMIEGIKAALDFPRDETRLRIVMFLTDGYIGNEDQIFAAVRDRIGDARLFSFGVGSSVNRFLLDGLAEEGRGEVAYFLPGSSVDESVTKFYDRFRNPYLTDLQLTWHGVEVDEVYPTRVPDLFGGKPLAVYARAGQGGRGTLEVTGKLAGRPWSQKVRFDVPRREAGNPAVATLWARAKIRDLERRQRGATDALMAEEITRVALKHRLVTSYTSFVAVEDR
;
A
#
# COMPACT_ATOMS: atom_id res chain seq x y z
N ALA A 1 17.25 -9.83 4.94
CA ALA A 1 16.22 -10.40 4.03
C ALA A 1 16.70 -11.71 3.39
N LEU A 2 17.77 -11.72 2.58
CA LEU A 2 18.24 -12.92 1.85
C LEU A 2 18.62 -14.13 2.73
N THR A 3 19.08 -13.90 3.95
CA THR A 3 19.44 -14.96 4.91
C THR A 3 18.23 -15.64 5.55
N ASN A 4 17.04 -15.06 5.41
CA ASN A 4 15.80 -15.55 6.03
C ASN A 4 14.78 -15.98 4.96
N VAL A 5 15.20 -16.23 3.73
CA VAL A 5 14.35 -16.73 2.65
C VAL A 5 14.21 -18.25 2.83
N ASN A 6 13.02 -18.82 2.64
CA ASN A 6 12.82 -20.26 2.84
C ASN A 6 13.42 -21.05 1.65
N GLU A 7 13.80 -22.31 1.87
CA GLU A 7 14.42 -23.16 0.85
C GLU A 7 13.55 -23.39 -0.40
N GLY A 8 12.23 -23.19 -0.30
CA GLY A 8 11.29 -23.27 -1.43
C GLY A 8 11.14 -21.98 -2.24
N ASP A 9 11.61 -20.85 -1.74
CA ASP A 9 11.38 -19.53 -2.33
C ASP A 9 12.34 -19.24 -3.49
N THR A 10 12.00 -18.22 -4.28
CA THR A 10 12.87 -17.64 -5.31
C THR A 10 13.12 -16.17 -4.96
N PHE A 11 14.26 -15.64 -5.39
CA PHE A 11 14.60 -14.25 -5.17
C PHE A 11 15.28 -13.62 -6.39
N GLN A 12 15.22 -12.30 -6.44
CA GLN A 12 15.91 -11.44 -7.39
C GLN A 12 16.40 -10.20 -6.65
N ILE A 13 17.53 -9.64 -7.08
CA ILE A 13 18.07 -8.38 -6.58
C ILE A 13 18.18 -7.45 -7.78
N ILE A 14 17.59 -6.27 -7.67
CA ILE A 14 17.58 -5.27 -8.74
C ILE A 14 18.20 -3.99 -8.21
N ARG A 15 19.26 -3.55 -8.85
CA ARG A 15 19.80 -2.21 -8.67
C ARG A 15 19.15 -1.30 -9.70
N PHE A 16 18.70 -0.13 -9.27
CA PHE A 16 18.32 0.95 -10.16
C PHE A 16 19.17 2.19 -9.91
N SER A 17 19.55 2.88 -10.98
CA SER A 17 20.17 4.21 -10.96
C SER A 17 19.71 4.98 -12.20
N SER A 18 20.55 5.21 -13.21
CA SER A 18 20.14 5.72 -14.53
C SER A 18 19.39 4.70 -15.39
N GLY A 19 19.41 3.43 -14.98
CA GLY A 19 18.61 2.32 -15.53
C GLY A 19 18.46 1.23 -14.48
N ALA A 20 17.94 0.05 -14.85
CA ALA A 20 17.83 -1.10 -13.95
C ALA A 20 18.72 -2.26 -14.40
N SER A 21 19.37 -2.93 -13.44
CA SER A 21 20.14 -4.15 -13.66
C SER A 21 19.85 -5.17 -12.56
N GLY A 22 19.75 -6.44 -12.95
CA GLY A 22 19.46 -7.54 -12.05
C GLY A 22 20.68 -8.38 -11.72
N PHE A 23 20.67 -9.02 -10.56
CA PHE A 23 21.64 -10.04 -10.16
C PHE A 23 21.66 -11.25 -11.10
N ALA A 24 20.50 -11.60 -11.66
CA ALA A 24 20.33 -12.66 -12.64
C ALA A 24 19.29 -12.26 -13.71
N PRO A 25 19.26 -12.92 -14.88
CA PRO A 25 18.24 -12.63 -15.91
C PRO A 25 16.80 -12.89 -15.47
N ARG A 26 16.59 -13.77 -14.48
CA ARG A 26 15.29 -14.14 -13.88
C ARG A 26 15.49 -14.45 -12.39
N PRO A 27 14.42 -14.44 -11.57
CA PRO A 27 14.49 -14.89 -10.19
C PRO A 27 15.09 -16.30 -10.09
N VAL A 28 15.94 -16.52 -9.09
CA VAL A 28 16.64 -17.79 -8.85
C VAL A 28 16.17 -18.44 -7.56
N ALA A 29 16.24 -19.77 -7.47
CA ALA A 29 15.92 -20.49 -6.24
C ALA A 29 16.85 -20.06 -5.10
N ALA A 30 16.29 -19.96 -3.88
CA ALA A 30 16.99 -19.56 -2.65
C ALA A 30 17.91 -20.66 -2.07
N THR A 31 18.68 -21.32 -2.93
CA THR A 31 19.70 -22.29 -2.49
C THR A 31 20.84 -21.59 -1.74
N PRO A 32 21.54 -22.25 -0.81
CA PRO A 32 22.68 -21.66 -0.10
C PRO A 32 23.74 -21.06 -1.06
N ARG A 33 23.96 -21.72 -2.21
CA ARG A 33 24.86 -21.24 -3.26
C ARG A 33 24.37 -19.92 -3.87
N ASN A 34 23.10 -19.82 -4.24
CA ASN A 34 22.55 -18.60 -4.83
C ASN A 34 22.46 -17.48 -3.81
N VAL A 35 22.08 -17.76 -2.56
CA VAL A 35 22.07 -16.78 -1.47
C VAL A 35 23.47 -16.19 -1.28
N LYS A 36 24.53 -17.02 -1.21
CA LYS A 36 25.91 -16.53 -1.12
C LYS A 36 26.29 -15.64 -2.29
N ARG A 37 25.94 -16.02 -3.53
CA ARG A 37 26.18 -15.19 -4.73
C ARG A 37 25.41 -13.87 -4.69
N GLY A 38 24.18 -13.88 -4.20
CA GLY A 38 23.35 -12.69 -4.04
C GLY A 38 23.93 -11.72 -3.01
N LEU A 39 24.45 -12.23 -1.89
CA LEU A 39 25.18 -11.42 -0.90
C LEU A 39 26.43 -10.78 -1.51
N SER A 40 27.25 -11.57 -2.22
CA SER A 40 28.43 -11.01 -2.91
C SER A 40 28.06 -9.96 -3.97
N TYR A 41 26.91 -10.11 -4.63
CA TYR A 41 26.41 -9.08 -5.55
C TYR A 41 26.03 -7.80 -4.80
N LEU A 42 25.32 -7.90 -3.66
CA LEU A 42 25.00 -6.74 -2.81
C LEU A 42 26.26 -6.01 -2.34
N ASP A 43 27.27 -6.74 -1.87
CA ASP A 43 28.54 -6.17 -1.40
C ASP A 43 29.31 -5.44 -2.53
N SER A 44 29.04 -5.79 -3.79
CA SER A 44 29.64 -5.15 -4.96
C SER A 44 28.90 -3.89 -5.44
N LEU A 45 27.71 -3.62 -4.91
CA LEU A 45 26.91 -2.47 -5.35
C LEU A 45 27.52 -1.17 -4.81
N ASN A 46 27.77 -0.23 -5.72
CA ASN A 46 28.22 1.12 -5.39
C ASN A 46 27.14 2.14 -5.78
N GLY A 47 26.86 3.10 -4.90
CA GLY A 47 25.90 4.18 -5.15
C GLY A 47 26.43 5.18 -6.18
N THR A 48 26.20 4.94 -7.46
CA THR A 48 26.58 5.85 -8.56
C THR A 48 25.48 5.96 -9.60
N GLY A 49 25.34 7.16 -10.20
CA GLY A 49 24.35 7.49 -11.23
C GLY A 49 23.21 8.36 -10.72
N GLY A 50 22.22 8.62 -11.59
CA GLY A 50 20.95 9.26 -11.20
C GLY A 50 19.99 8.27 -10.56
N THR A 51 18.72 8.65 -10.43
CA THR A 51 17.69 7.77 -9.87
C THR A 51 16.50 7.68 -10.82
N MET A 52 16.24 6.49 -11.35
CA MET A 52 15.16 6.17 -12.30
C MET A 52 14.29 5.07 -11.70
N MET A 53 13.49 5.41 -10.69
CA MET A 53 12.66 4.44 -9.97
C MET A 53 11.71 3.68 -10.88
N ILE A 54 11.19 4.33 -11.92
CA ILE A 54 10.29 3.72 -12.89
C ILE A 54 10.90 2.48 -13.55
N GLU A 55 12.20 2.50 -13.84
CA GLU A 55 12.90 1.35 -14.44
C GLU A 55 13.08 0.22 -13.42
N GLY A 56 13.33 0.56 -12.15
CA GLY A 56 13.37 -0.43 -11.06
C GLY A 56 12.01 -1.11 -10.84
N ILE A 57 10.93 -0.34 -10.85
CA ILE A 57 9.56 -0.85 -10.71
C ILE A 57 9.20 -1.80 -11.85
N LYS A 58 9.44 -1.39 -13.11
CA LYS A 58 9.23 -2.24 -14.29
C LYS A 58 10.05 -3.52 -14.19
N ALA A 59 11.35 -3.40 -13.92
CA ALA A 59 12.24 -4.56 -13.80
C ALA A 59 11.79 -5.55 -12.70
N ALA A 60 11.18 -5.06 -11.62
CA ALA A 60 10.67 -5.91 -10.53
C ALA A 60 9.32 -6.57 -10.87
N LEU A 61 8.44 -5.87 -11.59
CA LEU A 61 7.06 -6.30 -11.81
C LEU A 61 6.84 -7.01 -13.15
N ASP A 62 7.68 -6.77 -14.16
CA ASP A 62 7.52 -7.32 -15.52
C ASP A 62 7.93 -8.81 -15.65
N PHE A 63 8.46 -9.44 -14.58
CA PHE A 63 8.67 -10.88 -14.59
C PHE A 63 7.34 -11.64 -14.71
N PRO A 64 7.28 -12.77 -15.44
CA PRO A 64 6.08 -13.61 -15.52
C PRO A 64 5.58 -14.01 -14.12
N ARG A 65 4.26 -13.96 -13.94
CA ARG A 65 3.61 -14.34 -12.69
C ARG A 65 3.75 -15.85 -12.45
N ASP A 66 3.99 -16.23 -11.19
CA ASP A 66 3.89 -17.60 -10.72
C ASP A 66 2.63 -17.71 -9.86
N GLU A 67 1.60 -18.40 -10.36
CA GLU A 67 0.29 -18.50 -9.68
C GLU A 67 0.36 -19.27 -8.35
N THR A 68 1.45 -20.02 -8.12
CA THR A 68 1.64 -20.81 -6.90
C THR A 68 2.35 -20.03 -5.79
N ARG A 69 2.83 -18.81 -6.08
CA ARG A 69 3.66 -18.02 -5.16
C ARG A 69 3.20 -16.57 -5.09
N LEU A 70 3.19 -16.01 -3.89
CA LEU A 70 2.99 -14.58 -3.72
C LEU A 70 4.29 -13.84 -4.01
N ARG A 71 4.30 -12.95 -5.01
CA ARG A 71 5.43 -12.06 -5.26
C ARG A 71 5.44 -10.92 -4.25
N ILE A 72 6.55 -10.78 -3.54
CA ILE A 72 6.80 -9.65 -2.63
C ILE A 72 7.95 -8.81 -3.20
N VAL A 73 7.68 -7.53 -3.44
CA VAL A 73 8.65 -6.52 -3.89
C VAL A 73 8.99 -5.63 -2.71
N MET A 74 10.29 -5.54 -2.41
CA MET A 74 10.84 -4.62 -1.41
C MET A 74 11.57 -3.50 -2.15
N PHE A 75 11.02 -2.30 -2.10
CA PHE A 75 11.54 -1.13 -2.80
C PHE A 75 12.25 -0.21 -1.82
N LEU A 76 13.56 0.01 -2.00
CA LEU A 76 14.40 0.80 -1.09
C LEU A 76 14.98 2.01 -1.81
N THR A 77 14.91 3.18 -1.19
CA THR A 77 15.54 4.41 -1.68
C THR A 77 15.94 5.35 -0.55
N ASP A 78 17.01 6.11 -0.78
CA ASP A 78 17.50 7.20 0.07
C ASP A 78 17.33 8.58 -0.59
N GLY A 79 16.79 8.61 -1.82
CA GLY A 79 16.72 9.79 -2.66
C GLY A 79 15.31 10.35 -2.83
N TYR A 80 15.26 11.63 -3.22
CA TYR A 80 14.06 12.29 -3.68
C TYR A 80 13.99 12.25 -5.21
N ILE A 81 12.82 11.90 -5.76
CA ILE A 81 12.53 12.01 -7.20
C ILE A 81 11.08 12.42 -7.36
N GLY A 82 10.80 13.19 -8.42
CA GLY A 82 9.44 13.45 -8.90
C GLY A 82 8.88 12.35 -9.81
N ASN A 83 7.95 12.72 -10.69
CA ASN A 83 7.23 11.82 -11.60
C ASN A 83 6.39 10.76 -10.86
N GLU A 84 5.88 11.13 -9.69
CA GLU A 84 5.14 10.26 -8.78
C GLU A 84 3.92 9.64 -9.47
N ASP A 85 3.18 10.45 -10.23
CA ASP A 85 2.02 10.02 -11.00
C ASP A 85 2.31 8.90 -12.00
N GLN A 86 3.42 9.01 -12.74
CA GLN A 86 3.85 7.97 -13.68
C GLN A 86 4.26 6.69 -12.95
N ILE A 87 4.91 6.82 -11.80
CA ILE A 87 5.34 5.68 -10.98
C ILE A 87 4.11 4.97 -10.39
N PHE A 88 3.15 5.71 -9.86
CA PHE A 88 1.90 5.16 -9.34
C PHE A 88 1.12 4.42 -10.42
N ALA A 89 0.97 5.02 -11.61
CA ALA A 89 0.32 4.36 -12.74
C ALA A 89 1.05 3.06 -13.13
N ALA A 90 2.39 3.10 -13.22
CA ALA A 90 3.15 1.92 -13.58
C ALA A 90 3.02 0.77 -12.58
N VAL A 91 2.97 1.06 -11.27
CA VAL A 91 2.66 0.06 -10.25
C VAL A 91 1.23 -0.44 -10.42
N ARG A 92 0.25 0.46 -10.51
CA ARG A 92 -1.18 0.12 -10.64
C ARG A 92 -1.44 -0.85 -11.80
N ASP A 93 -0.76 -0.65 -12.92
CA ASP A 93 -0.93 -1.45 -14.15
C ASP A 93 -0.21 -2.81 -14.10
N ARG A 94 0.84 -2.94 -13.27
CA ARG A 94 1.74 -4.11 -13.27
C ARG A 94 1.69 -4.94 -12.00
N ILE A 95 1.18 -4.39 -10.90
CA ILE A 95 1.28 -5.01 -9.58
C ILE A 95 0.59 -6.37 -9.55
N GLY A 96 -0.48 -6.55 -10.32
CA GLY A 96 -1.26 -7.79 -10.32
C GLY A 96 -1.65 -8.17 -8.90
N ASP A 97 -1.29 -9.37 -8.49
CA ASP A 97 -1.43 -9.95 -7.14
C ASP A 97 -0.15 -9.84 -6.29
N ALA A 98 0.91 -9.20 -6.77
CA ALA A 98 2.09 -8.94 -5.97
C ALA A 98 1.79 -7.99 -4.80
N ARG A 99 2.71 -7.94 -3.84
CA ARG A 99 2.75 -6.93 -2.78
C ARG A 99 4.00 -6.10 -2.93
N LEU A 100 3.87 -4.77 -2.89
CA LEU A 100 4.99 -3.85 -2.94
C LEU A 100 5.07 -3.08 -1.63
N PHE A 101 6.22 -3.20 -0.98
CA PHE A 101 6.57 -2.50 0.23
C PHE A 101 7.67 -1.50 -0.06
N SER A 102 7.57 -0.31 0.52
CA SER A 102 8.46 0.80 0.24
C SER A 102 9.26 1.18 1.49
N PHE A 103 10.51 1.56 1.28
CA PHE A 103 11.44 1.88 2.35
C PHE A 103 12.21 3.15 2.01
N GLY A 104 12.11 4.12 2.91
CA GLY A 104 12.87 5.36 2.83
C GLY A 104 14.04 5.35 3.81
N VAL A 105 15.25 5.56 3.33
CA VAL A 105 16.46 5.69 4.17
C VAL A 105 16.89 7.14 4.22
N GLY A 106 17.20 7.64 5.42
CA GLY A 106 17.57 9.04 5.62
C GLY A 106 16.37 9.98 5.75
N SER A 107 16.66 11.28 5.82
CA SER A 107 15.67 12.33 6.05
C SER A 107 15.07 12.92 4.77
N SER A 108 15.68 12.66 3.61
CA SER A 108 15.43 13.41 2.37
C SER A 108 14.62 12.64 1.32
N VAL A 109 13.87 11.62 1.73
CA VAL A 109 13.06 10.78 0.83
C VAL A 109 11.72 11.42 0.51
N ASN A 110 11.18 11.11 -0.68
CA ASN A 110 9.83 11.51 -1.08
C ASN A 110 8.79 10.61 -0.37
N ARG A 111 8.29 11.05 0.79
CA ARG A 111 7.30 10.28 1.57
C ARG A 111 5.96 10.09 0.86
N PHE A 112 5.52 11.12 0.12
CA PHE A 112 4.29 11.02 -0.67
C PHE A 112 4.37 9.88 -1.70
N LEU A 113 5.51 9.78 -2.40
CA LEU A 113 5.79 8.68 -3.31
C LEU A 113 5.83 7.32 -2.59
N LEU A 114 6.56 7.21 -1.48
CA LEU A 114 6.71 5.93 -0.78
C LEU A 114 5.40 5.45 -0.15
N ASP A 115 4.64 6.35 0.46
CA ASP A 115 3.32 6.04 1.02
C ASP A 115 2.35 5.61 -0.09
N GLY A 116 2.35 6.32 -1.23
CA GLY A 116 1.52 5.96 -2.38
C GLY A 116 1.93 4.65 -3.04
N LEU A 117 3.23 4.33 -3.10
CA LEU A 117 3.74 3.05 -3.60
C LEU A 117 3.25 1.88 -2.75
N ALA A 118 3.31 2.01 -1.42
CA ALA A 118 2.78 0.99 -0.51
C ALA A 118 1.26 0.83 -0.68
N GLU A 119 0.54 1.93 -0.88
CA GLU A 119 -0.91 1.94 -1.10
C GLU A 119 -1.32 1.25 -2.42
N GLU A 120 -0.70 1.59 -3.55
CA GLU A 120 -0.93 0.90 -4.84
C GLU A 120 -0.43 -0.55 -4.81
N GLY A 121 0.65 -0.78 -4.05
CA GLY A 121 1.31 -2.06 -3.85
C GLY A 121 0.61 -3.02 -2.89
N ARG A 122 -0.44 -2.59 -2.18
CA ARG A 122 -1.08 -3.33 -1.07
C ARG A 122 -0.09 -3.76 0.02
N GLY A 123 1.00 -3.02 0.18
CA GLY A 123 2.02 -3.24 1.20
C GLY A 123 2.00 -2.15 2.26
N GLU A 124 3.14 -2.01 2.91
CA GLU A 124 3.40 -1.02 3.96
C GLU A 124 4.70 -0.28 3.64
N VAL A 125 4.86 0.87 4.28
CA VAL A 125 6.02 1.75 4.17
C VAL A 125 6.76 1.80 5.50
N ALA A 126 8.10 1.85 5.44
CA ALA A 126 8.93 2.10 6.62
C ALA A 126 10.01 3.14 6.33
N TYR A 127 10.34 3.94 7.35
CA TYR A 127 11.31 5.03 7.27
C TYR A 127 12.45 4.79 8.26
N PHE A 128 13.68 4.79 7.77
CA PHE A 128 14.90 4.61 8.55
C PHE A 128 15.65 5.93 8.66
N LEU A 129 15.45 6.64 9.75
CA LEU A 129 16.11 7.93 9.99
C LEU A 129 17.56 7.74 10.47
N PRO A 130 18.46 8.71 10.21
CA PRO A 130 19.81 8.68 10.75
C PRO A 130 19.78 8.52 12.29
N GLY A 131 20.60 7.61 12.81
CA GLY A 131 20.66 7.30 14.25
C GLY A 131 19.59 6.34 14.77
N SER A 132 18.66 5.88 13.93
CA SER A 132 17.75 4.79 14.31
C SER A 132 18.42 3.42 14.20
N SER A 133 18.03 2.47 15.04
CA SER A 133 18.43 1.06 14.89
C SER A 133 17.76 0.50 13.64
N VAL A 134 18.55 0.38 12.56
CA VAL A 134 18.11 -0.21 11.29
C VAL A 134 17.67 -1.66 11.54
N ASP A 135 18.41 -2.41 12.36
CA ASP A 135 18.14 -3.82 12.64
C ASP A 135 16.80 -4.08 13.33
N GLU A 136 16.42 -3.24 14.30
CA GLU A 136 15.13 -3.39 14.98
C GLU A 136 13.96 -3.07 14.05
N SER A 137 14.10 -2.03 13.23
CA SER A 137 13.07 -1.58 12.30
C SER A 137 12.90 -2.58 11.13
N VAL A 138 14.00 -3.12 10.61
CA VAL A 138 14.00 -4.19 9.61
C VAL A 138 13.42 -5.48 10.19
N THR A 139 13.76 -5.85 11.42
CA THR A 139 13.20 -7.04 12.09
C THR A 139 11.70 -6.92 12.30
N LYS A 140 11.21 -5.81 12.88
CA LYS A 140 9.77 -5.56 13.06
C LYS A 140 9.01 -5.59 11.74
N PHE A 141 9.59 -5.02 10.69
CA PHE A 141 9.01 -5.08 9.36
C PHE A 141 9.02 -6.52 8.82
N TYR A 142 10.12 -7.25 9.03
CA TYR A 142 10.28 -8.63 8.59
C TYR A 142 9.24 -9.56 9.22
N ASP A 143 9.01 -9.42 10.53
CA ASP A 143 8.01 -10.18 11.26
C ASP A 143 6.58 -9.91 10.75
N ARG A 144 6.31 -8.69 10.27
CA ARG A 144 5.00 -8.33 9.71
C ARG A 144 4.72 -8.99 8.36
N PHE A 145 5.71 -9.06 7.47
CA PHE A 145 5.49 -9.63 6.13
C PHE A 145 5.61 -11.15 6.09
N ARG A 146 6.37 -11.78 6.99
CA ARG A 146 6.53 -13.25 6.99
C ARG A 146 5.21 -13.97 7.30
N ASN A 147 4.28 -13.28 7.96
CA ASN A 147 2.97 -13.80 8.31
C ASN A 147 1.85 -12.80 7.93
N PRO A 148 1.47 -12.66 6.63
CA PRO A 148 0.22 -11.98 6.31
C PRO A 148 -0.91 -12.82 6.90
N TYR A 149 -1.71 -12.23 7.79
CA TYR A 149 -2.74 -12.97 8.50
C TYR A 149 -3.91 -13.26 7.56
N LEU A 150 -4.37 -12.27 6.81
CA LEU A 150 -5.42 -12.47 5.82
C LEU A 150 -5.13 -11.67 4.55
N THR A 151 -5.12 -12.36 3.41
CA THR A 151 -4.92 -11.73 2.09
C THR A 151 -6.16 -11.84 1.22
N ASP A 152 -6.20 -11.03 0.16
CA ASP A 152 -7.27 -11.06 -0.86
C ASP A 152 -8.66 -10.86 -0.24
N LEU A 153 -8.75 -9.95 0.72
CA LEU A 153 -9.96 -9.68 1.47
C LEU A 153 -11.09 -9.12 0.58
N GLN A 154 -12.28 -9.68 0.73
CA GLN A 154 -13.50 -9.22 0.06
C GLN A 154 -14.62 -9.07 1.08
N LEU A 155 -15.48 -8.08 0.85
CA LEU A 155 -16.56 -7.71 1.75
C LEU A 155 -17.90 -7.86 1.03
N THR A 156 -18.80 -8.64 1.60
CA THR A 156 -20.17 -8.82 1.09
C THR A 156 -21.16 -8.44 2.18
N TRP A 157 -22.04 -7.49 1.87
CA TRP A 157 -23.01 -6.93 2.81
C TRP A 157 -24.38 -7.57 2.58
N HIS A 158 -25.02 -8.02 3.67
CA HIS A 158 -26.33 -8.64 3.64
C HIS A 158 -27.31 -7.91 4.57
N GLY A 159 -28.55 -7.75 4.15
CA GLY A 159 -29.66 -7.21 4.97
C GLY A 159 -29.72 -5.69 5.10
N VAL A 160 -28.65 -4.97 4.76
CA VAL A 160 -28.60 -3.49 4.68
C VAL A 160 -27.93 -3.09 3.38
N GLU A 161 -28.51 -2.11 2.70
CA GLU A 161 -27.93 -1.53 1.49
C GLU A 161 -26.78 -0.58 1.86
N VAL A 162 -25.61 -0.85 1.29
CA VAL A 162 -24.36 -0.11 1.53
C VAL A 162 -23.83 0.37 0.19
N ASP A 163 -23.80 1.70 0.00
CA ASP A 163 -23.55 2.29 -1.32
C ASP A 163 -22.09 2.73 -1.49
N GLU A 164 -21.41 3.05 -0.39
CA GLU A 164 -20.06 3.60 -0.42
C GLU A 164 -19.18 2.93 0.63
N VAL A 165 -18.10 2.28 0.19
CA VAL A 165 -17.15 1.55 1.05
C VAL A 165 -15.73 1.97 0.71
N TYR A 166 -14.96 2.35 1.73
CA TYR A 166 -13.58 2.81 1.59
C TYR A 166 -12.63 2.13 2.58
N PRO A 167 -11.40 1.78 2.16
CA PRO A 167 -10.88 1.95 0.80
C PRO A 167 -11.57 1.03 -0.22
N THR A 168 -11.69 1.48 -1.47
CA THR A 168 -12.37 0.69 -2.54
C THR A 168 -11.64 -0.62 -2.86
N ARG A 169 -10.31 -0.62 -2.69
CA ARG A 169 -9.50 -1.84 -2.64
C ARG A 169 -9.17 -2.12 -1.19
N VAL A 170 -9.73 -3.18 -0.64
CA VAL A 170 -9.47 -3.61 0.73
C VAL A 170 -8.03 -4.16 0.80
N PRO A 171 -7.14 -3.56 1.61
CA PRO A 171 -5.78 -4.05 1.74
C PRO A 171 -5.74 -5.35 2.55
N ASP A 172 -4.62 -6.06 2.45
CA ASP A 172 -4.36 -7.24 3.28
C ASP A 172 -4.24 -6.86 4.76
N LEU A 173 -4.60 -7.80 5.63
CA LEU A 173 -4.41 -7.68 7.07
C LEU A 173 -3.05 -8.27 7.47
N PHE A 174 -2.11 -7.39 7.81
CA PHE A 174 -0.82 -7.75 8.40
C PHE A 174 -0.86 -7.69 9.92
N GLY A 175 0.03 -8.44 10.56
CA GLY A 175 0.13 -8.45 12.02
C GLY A 175 0.47 -7.07 12.60
N GLY A 176 -0.14 -6.75 13.74
CA GLY A 176 0.21 -5.54 14.51
C GLY A 176 -0.39 -4.23 14.00
N LYS A 177 -1.28 -4.26 13.00
CA LYS A 177 -2.05 -3.09 12.55
C LYS A 177 -3.51 -3.49 12.28
N PRO A 178 -4.50 -2.76 12.82
CA PRO A 178 -5.89 -3.01 12.49
C PRO A 178 -6.19 -2.60 11.04
N LEU A 179 -7.03 -3.39 10.37
CA LEU A 179 -7.66 -3.00 9.12
C LEU A 179 -8.96 -2.24 9.42
N ALA A 180 -9.04 -0.99 8.98
CA ALA A 180 -10.25 -0.18 9.10
C ALA A 180 -10.91 -0.01 7.73
N VAL A 181 -12.21 -0.30 7.68
CA VAL A 181 -13.07 -0.08 6.51
C VAL A 181 -14.24 0.78 6.95
N TYR A 182 -14.53 1.81 6.17
CA TYR A 182 -15.61 2.75 6.43
C TYR A 182 -16.68 2.60 5.37
N ALA A 183 -17.93 2.46 5.80
CA ALA A 183 -19.04 2.21 4.91
C ALA A 183 -20.20 3.17 5.21
N ARG A 184 -20.92 3.60 4.16
CA ARG A 184 -22.17 4.34 4.28
C ARG A 184 -23.34 3.45 3.92
N ALA A 185 -24.26 3.27 4.86
CA ALA A 185 -25.55 2.63 4.61
C ALA A 185 -26.60 3.66 4.19
N GLY A 186 -27.47 3.30 3.24
CA GLY A 186 -28.55 4.18 2.77
C GLY A 186 -29.69 4.33 3.79
N GLN A 187 -29.85 3.34 4.67
CA GLN A 187 -30.90 3.30 5.68
C GLN A 187 -30.46 2.53 6.93
N GLY A 188 -31.11 2.84 8.06
CA GLY A 188 -30.87 2.12 9.32
C GLY A 188 -31.50 0.73 9.33
N GLY A 189 -30.77 -0.25 9.84
CA GLY A 189 -31.19 -1.65 9.91
C GLY A 189 -30.09 -2.58 10.43
N ARG A 190 -30.46 -3.84 10.64
CA ARG A 190 -29.53 -4.90 11.05
C ARG A 190 -29.03 -5.63 9.81
N GLY A 191 -27.73 -5.85 9.74
CA GLY A 191 -27.09 -6.53 8.64
C GLY A 191 -26.06 -7.54 9.09
N THR A 192 -25.52 -8.27 8.11
CA THR A 192 -24.37 -9.15 8.29
C THR A 192 -23.34 -8.82 7.23
N LEU A 193 -22.12 -8.52 7.68
CA LEU A 193 -20.95 -8.41 6.83
C LEU A 193 -20.29 -9.78 6.75
N GLU A 194 -20.21 -10.35 5.56
CA GLU A 194 -19.40 -11.51 5.25
C GLU A 194 -18.04 -11.04 4.72
N VAL A 195 -16.97 -11.39 5.43
CA VAL A 195 -15.59 -11.11 5.05
C VAL A 195 -14.98 -12.42 4.56
N THR A 196 -14.53 -12.46 3.32
CA THR A 196 -13.81 -13.61 2.76
C THR A 196 -12.37 -13.24 2.43
N GLY A 197 -11.49 -14.22 2.32
CA GLY A 197 -10.09 -14.03 1.95
C GLY A 197 -9.31 -15.33 2.04
N LYS A 198 -7.98 -15.22 2.22
CA LYS A 198 -7.09 -16.35 2.41
C LYS A 198 -6.30 -16.21 3.71
N LEU A 199 -6.38 -17.23 4.57
CA LEU A 199 -5.56 -17.39 5.78
C LEU A 199 -4.48 -18.43 5.48
N ALA A 200 -3.20 -18.01 5.47
CA ALA A 200 -2.08 -18.88 5.09
C ALA A 200 -2.32 -19.62 3.76
N GLY A 201 -2.87 -18.92 2.76
CA GLY A 201 -3.18 -19.45 1.43
C GLY A 201 -4.47 -20.29 1.34
N ARG A 202 -5.13 -20.60 2.47
CA ARG A 202 -6.38 -21.37 2.49
C ARG A 202 -7.60 -20.45 2.50
N PRO A 203 -8.71 -20.79 1.82
CA PRO A 203 -9.94 -20.01 1.88
C PRO A 203 -10.39 -19.80 3.33
N TRP A 204 -10.76 -18.57 3.65
CA TRP A 204 -11.23 -18.15 4.96
C TRP A 204 -12.48 -17.28 4.80
N SER A 205 -13.44 -17.41 5.72
CA SER A 205 -14.64 -16.58 5.78
C SER A 205 -15.06 -16.34 7.23
N GLN A 206 -15.54 -15.13 7.51
CA GLN A 206 -16.14 -14.76 8.78
C GLN A 206 -17.36 -13.87 8.56
N LYS A 207 -18.41 -14.11 9.36
CA LYS A 207 -19.62 -13.29 9.37
C LYS A 207 -19.66 -12.41 10.62
N VAL A 208 -19.85 -11.11 10.44
CA VAL A 208 -19.94 -10.11 11.50
C VAL A 208 -21.31 -9.47 11.43
N ARG A 209 -22.09 -9.58 12.50
CA ARG A 209 -23.40 -8.90 12.60
C ARG A 209 -23.18 -7.44 12.99
N PHE A 210 -23.94 -6.55 12.38
CA PHE A 210 -23.92 -5.12 12.69
C PHE A 210 -25.33 -4.53 12.72
N ASP A 211 -25.47 -3.38 13.38
CA ASP A 211 -26.71 -2.62 13.47
C ASP A 211 -26.43 -1.16 13.14
N VAL A 212 -27.14 -0.62 12.15
CA VAL A 212 -27.07 0.79 11.75
C VAL A 212 -28.28 1.50 12.34
N PRO A 213 -28.10 2.43 13.28
CA PRO A 213 -29.21 3.12 13.90
C PRO A 213 -29.95 4.00 12.89
N ARG A 214 -31.29 4.00 12.93
CA ARG A 214 -32.14 4.84 12.05
C ARG A 214 -32.01 6.34 12.30
N ARG A 215 -31.63 6.73 13.52
CA ARG A 215 -31.28 8.09 13.90
C ARG A 215 -29.92 8.05 14.58
N GLU A 216 -28.97 8.80 14.04
CA GLU A 216 -27.64 8.91 14.59
C GLU A 216 -27.68 9.77 15.85
N ALA A 217 -27.42 9.15 17.01
CA ALA A 217 -27.56 9.80 18.30
C ALA A 217 -26.23 10.14 18.99
N GLY A 218 -25.05 9.90 18.40
CA GLY A 218 -23.83 10.12 19.19
C GLY A 218 -22.44 9.94 18.60
N ASN A 219 -22.23 9.83 17.28
CA ASN A 219 -20.84 9.73 16.79
C ASN A 219 -20.55 10.44 15.46
N PRO A 220 -20.52 11.80 15.46
CA PRO A 220 -20.17 12.57 14.27
C PRO A 220 -18.76 12.26 13.74
N ALA A 221 -17.88 11.65 14.55
CA ALA A 221 -16.54 11.28 14.11
C ALA A 221 -16.55 10.15 13.07
N VAL A 222 -17.52 9.24 13.09
CA VAL A 222 -17.62 8.15 12.09
C VAL A 222 -17.86 8.72 10.69
N ALA A 223 -18.77 9.70 10.58
CA ALA A 223 -19.04 10.39 9.33
C ALA A 223 -17.78 11.11 8.79
N THR A 224 -17.00 11.74 9.67
CA THR A 224 -15.74 12.40 9.30
C THR A 224 -14.65 11.39 8.90
N LEU A 225 -14.54 10.26 9.58
CA LEU A 225 -13.59 9.20 9.21
C LEU A 225 -13.94 8.59 7.84
N TRP A 226 -15.22 8.34 7.57
CA TRP A 226 -15.71 7.94 6.26
C TRP A 226 -15.37 8.98 5.19
N ALA A 227 -15.61 10.28 5.47
CA ALA A 227 -15.32 11.36 4.53
C ALA A 227 -13.82 11.44 4.20
N ARG A 228 -12.94 11.31 5.21
CA ARG A 228 -11.49 11.23 5.01
C ARG A 228 -11.08 10.03 4.16
N ALA A 229 -11.68 8.86 4.41
CA ALA A 229 -11.40 7.65 3.65
C ALA A 229 -11.85 7.78 2.19
N LYS A 230 -13.02 8.38 1.95
CA LYS A 230 -13.53 8.70 0.61
C LYS A 230 -12.60 9.65 -0.15
N ILE A 231 -12.25 10.77 0.47
CA ILE A 231 -11.35 11.78 -0.14
C ILE A 231 -10.02 11.16 -0.50
N ARG A 232 -9.40 10.42 0.43
CA ARG A 232 -8.13 9.72 0.18
C ARG A 232 -8.22 8.77 -1.02
N ASP A 233 -9.32 8.03 -1.14
CA ASP A 233 -9.52 7.09 -2.24
C ASP A 233 -9.73 7.79 -3.59
N LEU A 234 -10.45 8.93 -3.60
CA LEU A 234 -10.63 9.77 -4.78
C LEU A 234 -9.30 10.41 -5.21
N GLU A 235 -8.57 11.03 -4.27
CA GLU A 235 -7.24 11.60 -4.53
C GLU A 235 -6.27 10.54 -5.07
N ARG A 236 -6.28 9.32 -4.50
CA ARG A 236 -5.49 8.19 -5.01
C ARG A 236 -5.85 7.82 -6.45
N ARG A 237 -7.14 7.81 -6.80
CA ARG A 237 -7.62 7.50 -8.16
C ARG A 237 -7.25 8.61 -9.17
N GLN A 238 -7.14 9.84 -8.70
CA GLN A 238 -6.76 11.00 -9.50
C GLN A 238 -5.25 11.10 -9.76
N ARG A 239 -4.41 10.39 -8.99
CA ARG A 239 -2.95 10.27 -9.26
C ARG A 239 -2.72 9.73 -10.68
N GLY A 240 -2.16 10.56 -11.56
CA GLY A 240 -1.93 10.25 -12.98
C GLY A 240 -2.73 11.11 -13.96
N ALA A 241 -3.93 11.57 -13.60
CA ALA A 241 -4.76 12.41 -14.46
C ALA A 241 -5.83 13.15 -13.64
N THR A 242 -5.89 14.47 -13.78
CA THR A 242 -6.92 15.29 -13.14
C THR A 242 -8.29 15.04 -13.77
N ASP A 243 -9.19 14.43 -13.00
CA ASP A 243 -10.61 14.33 -13.33
C ASP A 243 -11.39 15.46 -12.62
N ALA A 244 -12.02 16.33 -13.41
CA ALA A 244 -12.79 17.47 -12.90
C ALA A 244 -13.97 17.02 -12.02
N LEU A 245 -14.63 15.92 -12.37
CA LEU A 245 -15.76 15.40 -11.59
C LEU A 245 -15.30 14.86 -10.24
N MET A 246 -14.13 14.21 -10.19
CA MET A 246 -13.54 13.78 -8.91
C MET A 246 -13.11 14.97 -8.06
N ALA A 247 -12.52 16.01 -8.66
CA ALA A 247 -12.13 17.23 -7.94
C ALA A 247 -13.34 17.94 -7.32
N GLU A 248 -14.44 18.06 -8.08
CA GLU A 248 -15.72 18.59 -7.57
C GLU A 248 -16.26 17.74 -6.43
N GLU A 249 -16.23 16.41 -6.55
CA GLU A 249 -16.69 15.51 -5.50
C GLU A 249 -15.83 15.61 -4.22
N ILE A 250 -14.50 15.63 -4.34
CA ILE A 250 -13.58 15.84 -3.22
C ILE A 250 -13.91 17.14 -2.52
N THR A 251 -14.04 18.24 -3.28
CA THR A 251 -14.34 19.57 -2.74
C THR A 251 -15.68 19.56 -1.99
N ARG A 252 -16.72 18.98 -2.58
CA ARG A 252 -18.05 18.88 -1.98
C ARG A 252 -18.03 18.11 -0.66
N VAL A 253 -17.36 16.95 -0.61
CA VAL A 253 -17.25 16.14 0.61
C VAL A 253 -16.41 16.87 1.67
N ALA A 254 -15.30 17.49 1.25
CA ALA A 254 -14.42 18.23 2.13
C ALA A 254 -15.12 19.42 2.80
N LEU A 255 -15.84 20.24 2.04
CA LEU A 255 -16.61 21.37 2.57
C LEU A 255 -17.71 20.91 3.53
N LYS A 256 -18.47 19.86 3.18
CA LYS A 256 -19.52 19.31 4.04
C LYS A 256 -18.98 18.84 5.40
N HIS A 257 -17.78 18.26 5.41
CA HIS A 257 -17.16 17.69 6.62
C HIS A 257 -16.07 18.58 7.23
N ARG A 258 -15.85 19.79 6.70
CA ARG A 258 -14.82 20.75 7.14
C ARG A 258 -13.42 20.12 7.17
N LEU A 259 -13.02 19.51 6.05
CA LEU A 259 -11.73 18.87 5.87
C LEU A 259 -10.84 19.71 4.96
N VAL A 260 -9.54 19.72 5.25
CA VAL A 260 -8.50 20.25 4.35
C VAL A 260 -8.07 19.13 3.42
N THR A 261 -7.95 19.45 2.13
CA THR A 261 -7.58 18.52 1.05
C THR A 261 -6.68 19.22 0.05
N SER A 262 -6.30 18.56 -1.04
CA SER A 262 -5.63 19.22 -2.17
C SER A 262 -6.47 20.34 -2.83
N TYR A 263 -7.78 20.41 -2.54
CA TYR A 263 -8.73 21.35 -3.15
C TYR A 263 -9.39 22.31 -2.15
N THR A 264 -9.07 22.22 -0.87
CA THR A 264 -9.71 23.05 0.18
C THR A 264 -8.70 23.50 1.22
N SER A 265 -8.88 24.72 1.73
CA SER A 265 -8.05 25.32 2.77
C SER A 265 -8.91 26.03 3.81
N PHE A 266 -8.38 26.18 5.03
CA PHE A 266 -8.95 27.08 6.03
C PHE A 266 -8.29 28.45 5.92
N VAL A 267 -9.12 29.49 5.86
CA VAL A 267 -8.67 30.88 5.85
C VAL A 267 -9.17 31.52 7.14
N ALA A 268 -8.28 32.12 7.91
CA ALA A 268 -8.64 32.96 9.04
C ALA A 268 -8.83 34.40 8.55
N VAL A 269 -9.98 35.01 8.85
CA VAL A 269 -10.28 36.41 8.54
C VAL A 269 -10.43 37.14 9.89
N GLU A 270 -9.69 38.23 10.05
CA GLU A 270 -9.79 39.10 11.22
C GLU A 270 -10.75 40.24 10.89
N ASP A 271 -11.89 40.29 11.61
CA ASP A 271 -12.83 41.40 11.51
C ASP A 271 -12.28 42.59 12.32
N ARG A 272 -12.09 43.73 11.64
CA ARG A 272 -11.62 45.00 12.23
C ARG A 272 -12.76 45.87 12.72
#